data_AF-H5SU66-F1
#
_entry.id   AF-H5SU66-F1
#
_cell.length_a   1.000
_cell.length_b   1.000
_cell.length_c   1.000
_cell.angle_alpha   90.00
_cell.angle_beta   90.00
_cell.angle_gamma   90.00
#
_symmetry.space_group_name_H-M   'P 1'
#
loop_
_entity.id
_entity.type
_entity.pdbx_description
1 polymer ?
#
loop_
_entity_poly.entity_id
_entity_poly.type
_entity_poly.pdbx_seq_one_letter_code
_entity_poly.pdbx_strand_id
1 'polypeptide(L)'
;MRRTTVFFIVLGVVSLWAWAQQGGFFQNYPGGASKSVYKITQEKSDYPILLTMEIQPVSADTFTVRTTNEVTGTRTDLERGVLEGLARAQLEVNSESLTALRKFLADIQPNTVYVLPNGARFEAGARDKIAGVDVIRGVLTDPKKPNQRTLVALTLHKAVPFPPLLQIDERRGLVFVTVFTLELLEFSMRP
;
A
#
# COMPACT_ATOMS: atom_id res chain seq x y z
N MET A 1 23.81 -37.64 -27.03
CA MET A 1 23.97 -36.48 -26.13
C MET A 1 22.71 -35.63 -26.21
N ARG A 2 21.83 -35.70 -25.20
CA ARG A 2 20.59 -34.91 -25.13
C ARG A 2 20.93 -33.52 -24.62
N ARG A 3 20.68 -32.48 -25.43
CA ARG A 3 20.72 -31.08 -25.01
C ARG A 3 19.41 -30.76 -24.31
N THR A 4 19.46 -30.64 -22.99
CA THR A 4 18.34 -30.17 -22.18
C THR A 4 18.27 -28.65 -22.33
N THR A 5 17.34 -28.17 -23.15
CA THR A 5 17.02 -26.74 -23.24
C THR A 5 16.28 -26.35 -21.96
N VAL A 6 16.98 -25.71 -21.04
CA VAL A 6 16.36 -25.09 -19.85
C VAL A 6 15.59 -23.87 -20.33
N PHE A 7 14.27 -23.97 -20.36
CA PHE A 7 13.37 -22.83 -20.54
C PHE A 7 13.48 -21.94 -19.29
N PHE A 8 14.20 -20.83 -19.40
CA PHE A 8 14.12 -19.76 -18.42
C PHE A 8 12.74 -19.11 -18.55
N ILE A 9 11.84 -19.45 -17.64
CA ILE A 9 10.65 -18.64 -17.40
C ILE A 9 11.13 -17.36 -16.71
N VAL A 10 11.33 -16.31 -17.50
CA VAL A 10 11.39 -14.93 -16.99
C VAL A 10 9.97 -14.58 -16.57
N LEU A 11 9.59 -14.96 -15.35
CA LEU A 11 8.34 -14.50 -14.74
C LEU A 11 8.55 -13.02 -14.40
N GLY A 12 7.98 -12.16 -15.25
CA GLY A 12 8.18 -10.72 -15.23
C GLY A 12 7.89 -10.11 -13.86
N VAL A 13 8.83 -9.29 -13.41
CA VAL A 13 8.68 -8.31 -12.33
C VAL A 13 7.70 -7.23 -12.83
N VAL A 14 6.42 -7.55 -12.89
CA VAL A 14 5.33 -6.59 -13.11
C VAL A 14 4.92 -6.06 -11.73
N SER A 15 5.86 -5.39 -11.07
CA SER A 15 5.80 -4.97 -9.67
C SER A 15 5.07 -3.62 -9.53
N LEU A 16 3.99 -3.54 -8.75
CA LEU A 16 3.30 -2.32 -8.27
C LEU A 16 2.64 -1.38 -9.30
N TRP A 17 3.03 -1.41 -10.56
CA TRP A 17 2.43 -0.57 -11.63
C TRP A 17 0.93 -0.81 -11.82
N ALA A 18 0.49 -2.07 -11.71
CA ALA A 18 -0.91 -2.43 -11.89
C ALA A 18 -1.84 -1.74 -10.87
N TRP A 19 -1.32 -1.31 -9.72
CA TRP A 19 -2.10 -0.71 -8.64
C TRP A 19 -2.41 0.77 -8.89
N ALA A 20 -1.39 1.54 -9.26
CA ALA A 20 -1.58 2.94 -9.60
C ALA A 20 -2.42 3.12 -10.89
N GLN A 21 -2.45 2.08 -11.75
CA GLN A 21 -3.34 1.97 -12.92
C GLN A 21 -4.76 1.48 -12.58
N GLN A 22 -4.94 0.45 -11.73
CA GLN A 22 -6.27 -0.10 -11.37
C GLN A 22 -7.01 0.72 -10.30
N GLY A 23 -6.30 1.35 -9.37
CA GLY A 23 -6.87 2.14 -8.27
C GLY A 23 -7.29 3.56 -8.66
N GLY A 24 -7.23 3.92 -9.95
CA GLY A 24 -7.60 5.24 -10.45
C GLY A 24 -6.68 6.38 -9.99
N PHE A 25 -5.54 6.09 -9.35
CA PHE A 25 -4.62 7.12 -8.85
C PHE A 25 -4.13 8.02 -9.99
N PHE A 26 -3.56 7.43 -11.06
CA PHE A 26 -3.08 8.22 -12.19
C PHE A 26 -4.21 8.94 -12.95
N GLN A 27 -5.43 8.41 -12.92
CA GLN A 27 -6.60 9.05 -13.54
C GLN A 27 -7.04 10.32 -12.80
N ASN A 28 -6.71 10.42 -11.51
CA ASN A 28 -7.11 11.53 -10.65
C ASN A 28 -5.90 12.35 -10.14
N TYR A 29 -4.72 12.17 -10.74
CA TYR A 29 -3.51 12.86 -10.32
C TYR A 29 -3.69 14.38 -10.52
N PRO A 30 -3.47 15.19 -9.47
CA PRO A 30 -3.81 16.61 -9.52
C PRO A 30 -2.83 17.48 -10.35
N GLY A 31 -1.77 16.89 -10.90
CA GLY A 31 -0.70 17.60 -11.60
C GLY A 31 0.50 17.91 -10.69
N GLY A 32 1.48 18.63 -11.24
CA GLY A 32 2.71 19.02 -10.54
C GLY A 32 3.69 17.87 -10.29
N ALA A 33 4.77 18.19 -9.57
CA ALA A 33 5.76 17.23 -9.12
C ALA A 33 5.40 16.67 -7.74
N SER A 34 5.55 15.37 -7.53
CA SER A 34 5.36 14.75 -6.22
C SER A 34 6.44 13.72 -5.91
N LYS A 35 6.72 13.53 -4.63
CA LYS A 35 7.56 12.46 -4.11
C LYS A 35 6.87 11.84 -2.91
N SER A 36 6.82 10.52 -2.87
CA SER A 36 6.37 9.75 -1.71
C SER A 36 7.36 8.63 -1.41
N VAL A 37 7.66 8.44 -0.14
CA VAL A 37 8.54 7.36 0.35
C VAL A 37 7.77 6.52 1.34
N TYR A 38 7.67 5.23 1.08
CA TYR A 38 7.01 4.25 1.93
C TYR A 38 8.01 3.26 2.48
N LYS A 39 7.76 2.83 3.72
CA LYS A 39 8.42 1.69 4.34
C LYS A 39 7.44 0.52 4.40
N ILE A 40 7.86 -0.61 3.87
CA ILE A 40 7.11 -1.86 3.95
C ILE A 40 7.86 -2.81 4.88
N THR A 41 7.20 -3.24 5.95
CA THR A 41 7.71 -4.19 6.93
C THR A 41 6.84 -5.44 6.90
N GLN A 42 7.45 -6.62 7.06
CA GLN A 42 6.75 -7.90 7.05
C GLN A 42 7.36 -8.81 8.09
N GLU A 43 6.56 -9.70 8.66
CA GLU A 43 7.05 -10.59 9.73
C GLU A 43 8.21 -11.50 9.31
N LYS A 44 8.19 -11.98 8.06
CA LYS A 44 9.18 -12.94 7.56
C LYS A 44 10.54 -12.31 7.20
N SER A 45 10.70 -11.00 7.35
CA SER A 45 11.92 -10.27 6.99
C SER A 45 12.25 -9.21 8.03
N ASP A 46 13.47 -9.28 8.56
CA ASP A 46 14.01 -8.24 9.45
C ASP A 46 14.35 -6.95 8.70
N TYR A 47 14.48 -7.02 7.37
CA TYR A 47 14.80 -5.89 6.52
C TYR A 47 13.53 -5.32 5.87
N PRO A 48 13.23 -4.02 6.07
CA PRO A 48 12.13 -3.36 5.39
C PRO A 48 12.46 -3.10 3.91
N ILE A 49 11.41 -2.97 3.11
CA ILE A 49 11.50 -2.50 1.73
C ILE A 49 11.18 -1.01 1.71
N LEU A 50 12.03 -0.20 1.08
CA LEU A 50 11.73 1.20 0.82
C LEU A 50 11.18 1.34 -0.60
N LEU A 51 9.96 1.87 -0.71
CA LEU A 51 9.29 2.17 -1.95
C LEU A 51 9.26 3.69 -2.12
N THR A 52 10.03 4.21 -3.06
CA THR A 52 9.98 5.62 -3.45
C THR A 52 9.24 5.76 -4.77
N MET A 53 8.26 6.66 -4.82
CA MET A 53 7.57 7.03 -6.05
C MET A 53 7.71 8.53 -6.28
N GLU A 54 8.26 8.90 -7.42
CA GLU A 54 8.46 10.27 -7.87
C GLU A 54 7.67 10.51 -9.16
N ILE A 55 6.93 11.60 -9.22
CA ILE A 55 6.24 12.07 -10.43
C ILE A 55 6.80 13.44 -10.76
N GLN A 56 7.26 13.64 -12.00
CA GLN A 56 7.84 14.89 -12.47
C GLN A 56 7.18 15.30 -13.78
N PRO A 57 6.70 16.55 -13.92
CA PRO A 57 6.21 17.06 -15.19
C PRO A 57 7.38 17.21 -16.16
N VAL A 58 7.18 16.74 -17.40
CA VAL A 58 8.07 16.97 -18.55
C VAL A 58 7.52 18.10 -19.40
N SER A 59 6.20 18.19 -19.50
CA SER A 59 5.42 19.28 -20.11
C SER A 59 4.05 19.35 -19.40
N ALA A 60 3.15 20.21 -19.87
CA ALA A 60 1.81 20.41 -19.26
C ALA A 60 1.03 19.10 -19.07
N ASP A 61 1.10 18.19 -20.05
CA ASP A 61 0.31 16.95 -20.08
C ASP A 61 1.16 15.68 -20.06
N THR A 62 2.49 15.81 -19.93
CA THR A 62 3.42 14.67 -19.95
C THR A 62 4.18 14.59 -18.64
N PHE A 63 4.15 13.41 -18.02
CA PHE A 63 4.80 13.16 -16.74
C PHE A 63 5.76 11.98 -16.83
N THR A 64 6.90 12.09 -16.16
CA THR A 64 7.76 10.95 -15.83
C THR A 64 7.37 10.42 -14.47
N VAL A 65 7.06 9.12 -14.40
CA VAL A 65 6.85 8.41 -13.12
C VAL A 65 8.05 7.49 -12.90
N ARG A 66 8.75 7.68 -11.78
CA ARG A 66 9.84 6.83 -11.33
C ARG A 66 9.45 6.12 -10.05
N THR A 67 9.61 4.79 -10.05
CA THR A 67 9.41 3.96 -8.87
C THR A 67 10.71 3.24 -8.56
N THR A 68 11.23 3.45 -7.35
CA THR A 68 12.44 2.79 -6.84
C THR A 68 12.04 1.90 -5.67
N ASN A 69 12.38 0.62 -5.76
CA ASN A 69 12.28 -0.32 -4.65
C ASN A 69 13.70 -0.63 -4.17
N GLU A 70 13.98 -0.29 -2.93
CA GLU A 70 15.24 -0.61 -2.27
C GLU A 70 14.99 -1.67 -1.22
N VAL A 71 15.76 -2.77 -1.29
CA VAL A 71 15.70 -3.86 -0.32
C VAL A 71 17.09 -4.21 0.13
N THR A 72 17.26 -4.33 1.44
CA THR A 72 18.41 -4.99 2.05
C THR A 72 18.02 -6.40 2.43
N GLY A 73 18.93 -7.36 2.29
CA GLY A 73 18.65 -8.75 2.66
C GLY A 73 19.93 -9.57 2.73
N THR A 74 19.90 -10.65 3.50
CA THR A 74 20.93 -11.68 3.42
C THR A 74 20.84 -12.41 2.08
N ARG A 75 21.88 -13.18 1.73
CA ARG A 75 21.84 -14.07 0.57
C ARG A 75 20.61 -15.00 0.58
N THR A 76 20.29 -15.56 1.75
CA THR A 76 19.14 -16.46 1.92
C THR A 76 17.80 -15.72 1.75
N ASP A 77 17.73 -14.43 2.06
CA ASP A 77 16.53 -13.62 1.79
C ASP A 77 16.36 -13.36 0.29
N LEU A 78 17.47 -13.04 -0.40
CA LEU A 78 17.49 -12.85 -1.85
C LEU A 78 17.06 -14.11 -2.60
N GLU A 79 17.52 -15.28 -2.17
CA GLU A 79 17.15 -16.58 -2.75
C GLU A 79 15.67 -16.94 -2.50
N ARG A 80 15.07 -16.46 -1.40
CA ARG A 80 13.65 -16.68 -1.07
C ARG A 80 12.68 -15.70 -1.75
N GLY A 81 13.19 -14.59 -2.27
CA GLY A 81 12.38 -13.55 -2.92
C GLY A 81 12.12 -12.36 -2.02
N VAL A 82 13.02 -11.37 -2.07
CA VAL A 82 12.97 -10.14 -1.26
C VAL A 82 11.81 -9.19 -1.55
N LEU A 83 11.03 -9.44 -2.61
CA LEU A 83 9.92 -8.58 -3.02
C LEU A 83 8.54 -9.11 -2.61
N GLU A 84 8.45 -10.20 -1.82
CA GLU A 84 7.16 -10.73 -1.31
C GLU A 84 6.34 -9.64 -0.62
N GLY A 85 6.98 -8.74 0.13
CA GLY A 85 6.32 -7.62 0.81
C GLY A 85 5.62 -6.66 -0.14
N LEU A 86 6.19 -6.42 -1.33
CA LEU A 86 5.54 -5.60 -2.36
C LEU A 86 4.31 -6.30 -2.94
N ALA A 87 4.38 -7.61 -3.15
CA ALA A 87 3.25 -8.40 -3.63
C ALA A 87 2.12 -8.46 -2.59
N ARG A 88 2.45 -8.58 -1.30
CA ARG A 88 1.47 -8.50 -0.21
C ARG A 88 0.85 -7.12 -0.12
N ALA A 89 1.66 -6.05 -0.18
CA ALA A 89 1.16 -4.68 -0.23
C ALA A 89 0.15 -4.51 -1.37
N GLN A 90 0.48 -5.01 -2.57
CA GLN A 90 -0.42 -5.00 -3.72
C GLN A 90 -1.75 -5.69 -3.44
N LEU A 91 -1.74 -6.92 -2.91
CA LEU A 91 -2.97 -7.67 -2.64
C LEU A 91 -3.86 -6.97 -1.61
N GLU A 92 -3.25 -6.47 -0.54
CA GLU A 92 -4.00 -5.93 0.60
C GLU A 92 -4.58 -4.56 0.30
N VAL A 93 -3.79 -3.70 -0.36
CA VAL A 93 -4.26 -2.40 -0.83
C VAL A 93 -5.44 -2.61 -1.82
N ASN A 94 -5.45 -3.70 -2.63
CA ASN A 94 -6.51 -4.14 -3.58
C ASN A 94 -7.66 -4.91 -2.96
N SER A 95 -7.72 -5.07 -1.65
CA SER A 95 -8.85 -5.75 -1.03
C SER A 95 -10.17 -5.05 -1.37
N GLU A 96 -11.23 -5.85 -1.51
CA GLU A 96 -12.58 -5.37 -1.83
C GLU A 96 -13.06 -4.34 -0.79
N SER A 97 -12.78 -4.60 0.49
CA SER A 97 -13.15 -3.71 1.59
C SER A 97 -12.43 -2.37 1.54
N LEU A 98 -11.11 -2.33 1.26
CA LEU A 98 -10.40 -1.05 1.09
C LEU A 98 -10.84 -0.31 -0.17
N THR A 99 -11.13 -1.03 -1.24
CA THR A 99 -11.67 -0.44 -2.48
C THR A 99 -13.02 0.21 -2.21
N ALA A 100 -13.93 -0.48 -1.50
CA ALA A 100 -15.21 0.09 -1.09
C ALA A 100 -15.01 1.31 -0.19
N LEU A 101 -14.13 1.22 0.80
CA LEU A 101 -13.86 2.31 1.73
C LEU A 101 -13.38 3.59 1.03
N ARG A 102 -12.51 3.46 0.02
CA ARG A 102 -12.02 4.60 -0.77
C ARG A 102 -13.12 5.32 -1.54
N LYS A 103 -14.12 4.59 -2.06
CA LYS A 103 -15.24 5.18 -2.81
C LYS A 103 -16.05 6.16 -1.96
N PHE A 104 -16.15 5.91 -0.65
CA PHE A 104 -16.90 6.73 0.29
C PHE A 104 -16.01 7.63 1.15
N LEU A 105 -14.71 7.73 0.84
CA LEU A 105 -13.74 8.43 1.68
C LEU A 105 -14.11 9.90 1.93
N ALA A 106 -14.74 10.56 0.96
CA ALA A 106 -15.21 11.95 1.11
C ALA A 106 -16.30 12.11 2.18
N ASP A 107 -17.04 11.03 2.47
CA ASP A 107 -18.16 11.02 3.41
C ASP A 107 -17.76 10.48 4.80
N ILE A 108 -16.51 10.00 4.95
CA ILE A 108 -16.02 9.47 6.22
C ILE A 108 -15.83 10.61 7.22
N GLN A 109 -16.52 10.49 8.35
CA GLN A 109 -16.41 11.36 9.51
C GLN A 109 -15.62 10.66 10.62
N PRO A 110 -14.83 11.41 11.39
CA PRO A 110 -14.16 10.87 12.56
C PRO A 110 -15.12 10.24 13.57
N ASN A 111 -14.64 9.27 14.34
CA ASN A 111 -15.38 8.61 15.43
C ASN A 111 -16.71 7.97 15.00
N THR A 112 -16.82 7.59 13.73
CA THR A 112 -18.04 7.04 13.12
C THR A 112 -17.76 5.64 12.61
N VAL A 113 -18.77 4.77 12.68
CA VAL A 113 -18.67 3.41 12.20
C VAL A 113 -19.43 3.24 10.89
N TYR A 114 -18.75 2.66 9.91
CA TYR A 114 -19.27 2.37 8.59
C TYR A 114 -19.37 0.85 8.39
N VAL A 115 -20.51 0.41 7.86
CA VAL A 115 -20.66 -0.96 7.34
C VAL A 115 -20.43 -0.91 5.84
N LEU A 116 -19.45 -1.67 5.39
CA LEU A 116 -19.02 -1.80 4.00
C LEU A 116 -19.70 -3.01 3.36
N PRO A 117 -19.65 -3.14 2.02
CA PRO A 117 -20.09 -4.34 1.32
C PRO A 117 -19.51 -5.62 1.94
N ASN A 118 -20.29 -6.71 1.87
CA ASN A 118 -20.00 -8.02 2.45
C ASN A 118 -19.88 -8.06 3.98
N GLY A 119 -20.36 -7.03 4.68
CA GLY A 119 -20.37 -6.99 6.15
C GLY A 119 -19.03 -6.62 6.78
N ALA A 120 -18.05 -6.18 5.97
CA ALA A 120 -16.86 -5.55 6.51
C ALA A 120 -17.24 -4.26 7.26
N ARG A 121 -16.47 -3.89 8.26
CA ARG A 121 -16.77 -2.75 9.14
C ARG A 121 -15.52 -1.89 9.28
N PHE A 122 -15.68 -0.59 9.08
CA PHE A 122 -14.63 0.40 9.30
C PHE A 122 -15.01 1.32 10.46
N GLU A 123 -14.21 1.30 11.50
CA GLU A 123 -14.35 2.17 12.66
C GLU A 123 -13.38 3.34 12.49
N ALA A 124 -13.90 4.48 12.05
CA ALA A 124 -13.12 5.69 11.89
C ALA A 124 -12.76 6.24 13.27
N GLY A 125 -11.48 6.44 13.51
CA GLY A 125 -10.94 7.14 14.68
C GLY A 125 -10.84 8.65 14.44
N ALA A 126 -9.92 9.28 15.16
CA ALA A 126 -9.65 10.71 15.05
C ALA A 126 -8.88 11.08 13.77
N ARG A 127 -8.94 12.37 13.41
CA ARG A 127 -8.03 12.96 12.42
C ARG A 127 -6.62 13.01 12.98
N ASP A 128 -5.64 12.83 12.10
CA ASP A 128 -4.22 12.85 12.43
C ASP A 128 -3.40 13.32 11.23
N LYS A 129 -2.07 13.37 11.36
CA LYS A 129 -1.13 13.62 10.28
C LYS A 129 -0.10 12.51 10.17
N ILE A 130 0.19 12.07 8.95
CA ILE A 130 1.30 11.16 8.63
C ILE A 130 2.12 11.80 7.53
N ALA A 131 3.43 11.99 7.77
CA ALA A 131 4.34 12.68 6.85
C ALA A 131 3.79 14.04 6.34
N GLY A 132 3.12 14.80 7.21
CA GLY A 132 2.50 16.09 6.88
C GLY A 132 1.15 16.01 6.15
N VAL A 133 0.69 14.82 5.78
CA VAL A 133 -0.60 14.58 5.12
C VAL A 133 -1.70 14.41 6.15
N ASP A 134 -2.81 15.15 6.01
CA ASP A 134 -4.02 14.95 6.82
C ASP A 134 -4.65 13.59 6.53
N VAL A 135 -4.94 12.84 7.61
CA VAL A 135 -5.51 11.50 7.55
C VAL A 135 -6.66 11.30 8.53
N ILE A 136 -7.51 10.32 8.24
CA ILE A 136 -8.40 9.67 9.21
C ILE A 136 -7.86 8.26 9.45
N ARG A 137 -7.43 7.96 10.67
CA ARG A 137 -7.05 6.60 11.08
C ARG A 137 -8.30 5.82 11.44
N GLY A 138 -8.31 4.52 11.18
CA GLY A 138 -9.38 3.66 11.66
C GLY A 138 -9.02 2.19 11.58
N VAL A 139 -9.93 1.36 12.07
CA VAL A 139 -9.79 -0.10 12.07
C VAL A 139 -10.80 -0.69 11.11
N LEU A 140 -10.30 -1.42 10.14
CA LEU A 140 -11.09 -2.23 9.21
C LEU A 140 -11.08 -3.69 9.66
N THR A 141 -12.26 -4.27 9.79
CA THR A 141 -12.46 -5.71 10.04
C THR A 141 -13.32 -6.30 8.93
N ASP A 142 -12.94 -7.49 8.44
CA ASP A 142 -13.68 -8.21 7.39
C ASP A 142 -14.16 -9.55 7.95
N PRO A 143 -15.46 -9.88 7.91
CA PRO A 143 -15.97 -11.17 8.37
C PRO A 143 -15.38 -12.37 7.61
N LYS A 144 -14.89 -12.19 6.39
CA LYS A 144 -14.16 -13.24 5.63
C LYS A 144 -12.76 -13.50 6.20
N LYS A 145 -12.21 -12.57 6.99
CA LYS A 145 -10.90 -12.66 7.66
C LYS A 145 -11.07 -12.43 9.18
N PRO A 146 -11.79 -13.30 9.92
CA PRO A 146 -12.21 -13.02 11.30
C PRO A 146 -11.07 -12.93 12.31
N ASN A 147 -9.90 -13.47 11.98
CA ASN A 147 -8.68 -13.39 12.79
C ASN A 147 -7.78 -12.24 12.36
N GLN A 148 -8.20 -11.40 11.42
CA GLN A 148 -7.42 -10.27 10.93
C GLN A 148 -8.12 -8.96 11.27
N ARG A 149 -7.34 -7.95 11.64
CA ARG A 149 -7.77 -6.55 11.58
C ARG A 149 -6.76 -5.74 10.80
N THR A 150 -7.23 -4.71 10.13
CA THR A 150 -6.41 -3.83 9.33
C THR A 150 -6.53 -2.42 9.88
N LEU A 151 -5.44 -1.90 10.45
CA LEU A 151 -5.35 -0.49 10.79
C LEU A 151 -5.01 0.27 9.51
N VAL A 152 -5.81 1.27 9.16
CA VAL A 152 -5.62 2.04 7.93
C VAL A 152 -5.71 3.54 8.24
N ALA A 153 -4.81 4.33 7.65
CA ALA A 153 -4.93 5.78 7.60
C ALA A 153 -5.27 6.18 6.18
N LEU A 154 -6.38 6.89 6.01
CA LEU A 154 -6.90 7.32 4.70
C LEU A 154 -6.72 8.82 4.53
N THR A 155 -6.43 9.27 3.32
CA THR A 155 -6.30 10.69 2.98
C THR A 155 -7.09 11.03 1.72
N LEU A 156 -7.66 12.24 1.70
CA LEU A 156 -8.26 12.83 0.49
C LEU A 156 -7.20 13.46 -0.44
N HIS A 157 -5.93 13.48 -0.04
CA HIS A 157 -4.85 14.07 -0.82
C HIS A 157 -4.58 13.25 -2.09
N LYS A 158 -5.06 13.72 -3.24
CA LYS A 158 -5.05 12.98 -4.52
C LYS A 158 -3.66 12.64 -5.05
N ALA A 159 -2.60 13.36 -4.66
CA ALA A 159 -1.22 13.05 -5.07
C ALA A 159 -0.54 11.98 -4.20
N VAL A 160 -1.22 11.44 -3.18
CA VAL A 160 -0.70 10.34 -2.35
C VAL A 160 -1.17 9.01 -2.96
N PRO A 161 -0.25 8.12 -3.43
CA PRO A 161 -0.62 6.93 -4.20
C PRO A 161 -1.27 5.80 -3.42
N PHE A 162 -0.88 5.64 -2.15
CA PHE A 162 -1.33 4.57 -1.28
C PHE A 162 -1.82 5.16 0.04
N PRO A 163 -2.59 4.43 0.86
CA PRO A 163 -2.96 4.91 2.17
C PRO A 163 -1.69 5.23 2.97
N PRO A 164 -1.60 6.39 3.65
CA PRO A 164 -0.43 6.74 4.45
C PRO A 164 -0.05 5.71 5.52
N LEU A 165 -1.00 4.88 5.95
CA LEU A 165 -0.74 3.71 6.77
C LEU A 165 -1.66 2.57 6.33
N LEU A 166 -1.10 1.39 6.21
CA LEU A 166 -1.82 0.13 6.14
C LEU A 166 -1.06 -0.91 6.97
N GLN A 167 -1.60 -1.27 8.12
CA GLN A 167 -1.04 -2.28 9.01
C GLN A 167 -2.03 -3.42 9.16
N ILE A 168 -1.53 -4.65 9.06
CA ILE A 168 -2.32 -5.85 9.21
C ILE A 168 -1.86 -6.57 10.46
N ASP A 169 -2.80 -6.76 11.36
CA ASP A 169 -2.61 -7.59 12.54
C ASP A 169 -3.40 -8.89 12.39
N GLU A 170 -2.75 -10.00 12.70
CA GLU A 170 -3.38 -11.32 12.78
C GLU A 170 -3.46 -11.77 14.25
N ARG A 171 -4.59 -12.36 14.63
CA ARG A 171 -4.83 -12.89 15.96
C ARG A 171 -4.07 -14.21 16.13
N ARG A 172 -3.23 -14.27 17.14
CA ARG A 172 -2.49 -15.47 17.57
C ARG A 172 -2.78 -15.72 19.04
N GLY A 173 -3.67 -16.67 19.30
CA GLY A 173 -4.21 -16.87 20.65
C GLY A 173 -4.97 -15.63 21.11
N LEU A 174 -4.54 -15.03 22.21
CA LEU A 174 -5.19 -13.87 22.83
C LEU A 174 -4.64 -12.52 22.35
N VAL A 175 -3.58 -12.51 21.55
CA VAL A 175 -2.91 -11.28 21.11
C VAL A 175 -3.04 -11.06 19.61
N PHE A 176 -3.00 -9.80 19.20
CA PHE A 176 -2.83 -9.41 17.80
C PHE A 176 -1.36 -9.15 17.55
N VAL A 177 -0.82 -9.76 16.49
CA VAL A 177 0.57 -9.60 16.05
C VAL A 177 0.58 -8.95 14.68
N THR A 178 1.36 -7.89 14.52
CA THR A 178 1.54 -7.22 13.23
C THR A 178 2.34 -8.11 12.29
N VAL A 179 1.74 -8.46 11.16
CA VAL A 179 2.34 -9.33 10.14
C VAL A 179 2.80 -8.57 8.90
N PHE A 180 2.29 -7.35 8.72
CA PHE A 180 2.60 -6.48 7.60
C PHE A 180 2.30 -5.02 7.96
N THR A 181 3.17 -4.11 7.53
CA THR A 181 2.96 -2.66 7.61
C THR A 181 3.45 -1.99 6.34
N LEU A 182 2.64 -1.12 5.75
CA LEU A 182 3.00 -0.10 4.77
C LEU A 182 2.81 1.26 5.45
N GLU A 183 3.86 2.06 5.53
CA GLU A 183 3.85 3.36 6.21
C GLU A 183 4.49 4.43 5.32
N LEU A 184 3.80 5.56 5.16
CA LEU A 184 4.32 6.74 4.48
C LEU A 184 5.30 7.48 5.40
N LEU A 185 6.56 7.49 4.99
CA LEU A 185 7.64 8.17 5.71
C LEU A 185 7.82 9.62 5.29
N GLU A 186 7.72 9.88 3.98
CA GLU A 186 7.94 11.20 3.39
C GLU A 186 6.89 11.46 2.32
N PHE A 187 6.34 12.67 2.32
CA PHE A 187 5.53 13.17 1.22
C PHE A 187 5.89 14.62 0.92
N SER A 188 6.07 14.93 -0.36
CA SER A 188 6.19 16.30 -0.84
C SER A 188 5.48 16.46 -2.18
N MET A 189 4.91 17.64 -2.38
CA MET A 189 4.26 18.03 -3.63
C MET A 189 4.65 19.47 -3.95
N ARG A 190 4.93 19.71 -5.23
CA ARG A 190 5.13 21.04 -5.80
C ARG A 190 4.15 21.17 -6.98
N PRO A 191 3.25 22.15 -6.96
CA PRO A 191 2.30 22.36 -8.06
C PRO A 191 3.02 22.65 -9.38
#